data_AF-A0A8S3XU86-F1
#
_entry.id   AF-A0A8S3XU86-F1
#
_cell.length_a   1.000
_cell.length_b   1.000
_cell.length_c   1.000
_cell.angle_alpha   90.00
_cell.angle_beta   90.00
_cell.angle_gamma   90.00
#
_symmetry.space_group_name_H-M   'P 1'
#
loop_
_entity.id
_entity.type
_entity.pdbx_description
1 polymer ?
#
loop_
_entity_poly.entity_id
_entity_poly.type
_entity_poly.pdbx_seq_one_letter_code
_entity_poly.pdbx_strand_id
1 'polypeptide(L)'
;MSLFYEILAGVWVRNGLQIKGQAMTYIQANFCNSMVDMDIYWLQICAAHLPADQFLDMCIDMFGVREWLSMTPLSPAQAAEQDAMLEGLLTFLAILVSSRTNLGNDELTQSRLEVSTLLAAGDKTHSQLLELMPERSGNAHTRNFETVLKELSTYRAPPRGSENLEQGLFVPRAEVWERHYDPLHVLRRAVHRRDFHASMDRFTAYVREKQKAESGGAGSGTGGGAASGSASGAASGTLWPPLRPALPPPAAAGDPRRICLSGKTLYG
;
A
#
# COMPACT_ATOMS: atom_id res chain seq x y z
N MET A 1 -5.20 -9.48 13.67
CA MET A 1 -5.38 -8.25 12.87
C MET A 1 -6.22 -7.17 13.57
N SER A 2 -7.39 -7.43 14.14
CA SER A 2 -8.18 -6.37 14.82
C SER A 2 -7.41 -5.67 15.95
N LEU A 3 -6.75 -6.43 16.83
CA LEU A 3 -5.92 -5.90 17.93
C LEU A 3 -4.86 -4.90 17.45
N PHE A 4 -4.25 -5.14 16.28
CA PHE A 4 -3.27 -4.20 15.72
C PHE A 4 -3.93 -2.85 15.43
N TYR A 5 -5.13 -2.85 14.83
CA TYR A 5 -5.89 -1.63 14.57
C TYR A 5 -6.43 -0.97 15.84
N GLU A 6 -6.83 -1.74 16.86
CA GLU A 6 -7.20 -1.18 18.17
C GLU A 6 -6.04 -0.42 18.82
N ILE A 7 -4.81 -0.96 18.71
CA ILE A 7 -3.60 -0.29 19.21
C ILE A 7 -3.36 1.03 18.44
N LEU A 8 -3.55 1.02 17.11
CA LEU A 8 -3.41 2.22 16.28
C LEU A 8 -4.52 3.26 16.52
N ALA A 9 -5.75 2.81 16.81
CA ALA A 9 -6.89 3.65 17.19
C ALA A 9 -6.73 4.24 18.61
N GLY A 10 -5.73 3.76 19.37
CA GLY A 10 -5.47 4.26 20.71
C GLY A 10 -6.40 3.70 21.78
N VAL A 11 -7.11 2.61 21.53
CA VAL A 11 -7.97 1.95 22.54
C VAL A 11 -7.15 1.50 23.77
N TRP A 12 -5.89 1.14 23.54
CA TRP A 12 -5.00 0.55 24.54
C TRP A 12 -4.11 1.55 25.30
N VAL A 13 -4.49 2.84 25.44
CA VAL A 13 -3.63 3.91 26.03
C VAL A 13 -3.00 3.53 27.37
N ARG A 14 -3.74 2.83 28.24
CA ARG A 14 -3.29 2.47 29.60
C ARG A 14 -2.16 1.44 29.65
N ASN A 15 -1.93 0.71 28.56
CA ASN A 15 -0.90 -0.33 28.47
C ASN A 15 0.49 0.25 28.13
N GLY A 16 0.56 1.57 27.91
CA GLY A 16 1.81 2.29 27.71
C GLY A 16 2.49 2.02 26.37
N LEU A 17 3.78 2.37 26.27
CA LEU A 17 4.56 2.24 25.03
C LEU A 17 4.85 0.79 24.64
N GLN A 18 4.76 -0.17 25.58
CA GLN A 18 5.10 -1.58 25.31
C GLN A 18 4.18 -2.21 24.26
N ILE A 19 2.87 -1.99 24.37
CA ILE A 19 1.89 -2.52 23.40
C ILE A 19 2.12 -1.92 22.00
N LYS A 20 2.49 -0.63 21.93
CA LYS A 20 2.85 0.03 20.67
C LYS A 20 4.11 -0.57 20.09
N GLY A 21 5.12 -0.84 20.92
CA GLY A 21 6.34 -1.53 20.50
C GLY A 21 6.05 -2.89 19.88
N GLN A 22 5.20 -3.70 20.50
CA GLN A 22 4.78 -5.00 19.96
C GLN A 22 4.07 -4.87 18.60
N ALA A 23 3.17 -3.88 18.46
CA ALA A 23 2.52 -3.60 17.17
C ALA A 23 3.53 -3.18 16.09
N MET A 24 4.56 -2.40 16.45
CA MET A 24 5.61 -2.04 15.50
C MET A 24 6.46 -3.25 15.09
N THR A 25 6.84 -4.11 16.03
CA THR A 25 7.56 -5.36 15.74
C THR A 25 6.76 -6.25 14.79
N TYR A 26 5.44 -6.31 14.94
CA TYR A 26 4.55 -7.14 14.12
C TYR A 26 4.60 -6.81 12.61
N ILE A 27 4.84 -5.54 12.27
CA ILE A 27 4.93 -5.06 10.88
C ILE A 27 6.36 -4.75 10.42
N GLN A 28 7.34 -4.84 11.31
CA GLN A 28 8.74 -4.52 11.02
C GLN A 28 9.33 -5.48 9.98
N ALA A 29 10.18 -4.97 9.09
CA ALA A 29 10.76 -5.71 7.96
C ALA A 29 11.31 -7.10 8.34
N ASN A 30 12.07 -7.19 9.43
CA ASN A 30 12.72 -8.44 9.88
C ASN A 30 11.73 -9.55 10.26
N PHE A 31 10.50 -9.19 10.67
CA PHE A 31 9.53 -10.15 11.20
C PHE A 31 8.27 -10.27 10.36
N CYS A 32 7.97 -9.25 9.55
CA CYS A 32 6.69 -9.13 8.85
C CYS A 32 6.40 -10.33 7.95
N ASN A 33 7.43 -10.94 7.35
CA ASN A 33 7.28 -12.14 6.50
C ASN A 33 6.67 -13.32 7.25
N SER A 34 7.01 -13.50 8.54
CA SER A 34 6.54 -14.60 9.39
C SER A 34 5.33 -14.21 10.26
N MET A 35 5.01 -12.91 10.35
CA MET A 35 3.93 -12.38 11.19
C MET A 35 2.78 -11.88 10.32
N VAL A 36 2.65 -10.56 10.14
CA VAL A 36 1.53 -9.94 9.41
C VAL A 36 1.32 -10.51 8.00
N ASP A 37 2.39 -10.93 7.31
CA ASP A 37 2.27 -11.50 5.97
C ASP A 37 1.65 -12.90 5.96
N MET A 38 1.93 -13.71 6.97
CA MET A 38 1.30 -15.02 7.13
C MET A 38 -0.12 -14.90 7.65
N ASP A 39 -0.40 -13.98 8.58
CA ASP A 39 -1.75 -13.74 9.08
C ASP A 39 -2.68 -13.28 7.95
N ILE A 40 -2.25 -12.32 7.11
CA ILE A 40 -3.02 -11.92 5.93
C ILE A 40 -3.23 -13.10 4.99
N TYR A 41 -2.21 -13.90 4.72
CA TYR A 41 -2.32 -15.05 3.84
C TYR A 41 -3.37 -16.06 4.33
N TRP A 42 -3.32 -16.46 5.60
CA TRP A 42 -4.31 -17.40 6.15
C TRP A 42 -5.71 -16.82 6.16
N LEU A 43 -5.86 -15.53 6.46
CA LEU A 43 -7.15 -14.85 6.37
C LEU A 43 -7.67 -14.79 4.93
N GLN A 44 -6.79 -14.66 3.93
CA GLN A 44 -7.16 -14.74 2.51
C GLN A 44 -7.69 -16.13 2.15
N ILE A 45 -7.06 -17.20 2.65
CA ILE A 45 -7.56 -18.57 2.47
C ILE A 45 -8.94 -18.72 3.12
N CYS A 46 -9.13 -18.26 4.35
CA CYS A 46 -10.45 -18.28 5.01
C CYS A 46 -11.50 -17.51 4.18
N ALA A 47 -11.17 -16.30 3.73
CA ALA A 47 -12.06 -15.46 2.92
C ALA A 47 -12.42 -16.10 1.56
N ALA A 48 -11.53 -16.90 0.99
CA ALA A 48 -11.76 -17.60 -0.27
C ALA A 48 -12.69 -18.81 -0.14
N HIS A 49 -12.73 -19.44 1.04
CA HIS A 49 -13.45 -20.69 1.30
C HIS A 49 -14.72 -20.53 2.12
N LEU A 50 -14.90 -19.43 2.83
CA LEU A 50 -16.13 -19.13 3.58
C LEU A 50 -17.14 -18.35 2.73
N PRO A 51 -18.45 -18.46 3.03
CA PRO A 51 -19.45 -17.55 2.48
C PRO A 51 -19.09 -16.09 2.76
N ALA A 52 -19.15 -15.24 1.73
CA ALA A 52 -18.74 -13.83 1.81
C ALA A 52 -19.44 -13.08 2.95
N ASP A 53 -20.76 -13.26 3.08
CA ASP A 53 -21.56 -12.60 4.11
C ASP A 53 -21.13 -13.05 5.52
N GLN A 54 -20.86 -14.35 5.72
CA GLN A 54 -20.39 -14.88 6.99
C GLN A 54 -19.01 -14.32 7.36
N PHE A 55 -18.08 -14.28 6.40
CA PHE A 55 -16.75 -13.75 6.63
C PHE A 55 -16.78 -12.25 6.99
N LEU A 56 -17.58 -11.46 6.28
CA LEU A 56 -17.74 -10.03 6.57
C LEU A 56 -18.41 -9.78 7.92
N ASP A 57 -19.44 -10.55 8.26
CA ASP A 57 -20.12 -10.45 9.55
C ASP A 57 -19.14 -10.71 10.71
N MET A 58 -18.31 -11.76 10.60
CA MET A 58 -17.23 -12.02 11.54
C MET A 58 -16.20 -10.87 11.61
N CYS A 59 -15.86 -10.24 10.48
CA CYS A 59 -14.95 -9.09 10.48
C CYS A 59 -15.57 -7.88 11.18
N ILE A 60 -16.85 -7.61 10.95
CA ILE A 60 -17.59 -6.51 11.60
C ILE A 60 -17.60 -6.69 13.12
N ASP A 61 -17.87 -7.91 13.58
CA ASP A 61 -17.84 -8.22 15.02
C ASP A 61 -16.44 -8.13 15.60
N MET A 62 -15.43 -8.65 14.90
CA MET A 62 -14.03 -8.62 15.35
C MET A 62 -13.45 -7.21 15.44
N PHE A 63 -13.90 -6.28 14.58
CA PHE A 63 -13.51 -4.86 14.66
C PHE A 63 -14.42 -4.03 15.58
N GLY A 64 -15.52 -4.60 16.07
CA GLY A 64 -16.42 -3.92 17.00
C GLY A 64 -17.14 -2.70 16.41
N VAL A 65 -17.34 -2.66 15.09
CA VAL A 65 -17.92 -1.49 14.37
C VAL A 65 -19.40 -1.61 14.06
N ARG A 66 -20.06 -2.64 14.61
CA ARG A 66 -21.48 -2.92 14.33
C ARG A 66 -22.41 -1.78 14.77
N GLU A 67 -22.15 -1.18 15.92
CA GLU A 67 -22.97 -0.08 16.44
C GLU A 67 -22.90 1.14 15.52
N TRP A 68 -21.69 1.47 15.04
CA TRP A 68 -21.49 2.55 14.07
C TRP A 68 -22.22 2.26 12.76
N LEU A 69 -22.09 1.04 12.22
CA LEU A 69 -22.77 0.63 10.98
C LEU A 69 -24.31 0.58 11.12
N SER A 70 -24.81 0.37 12.34
CA SER A 70 -26.25 0.34 12.64
C SER A 70 -26.85 1.74 12.83
N MET A 71 -26.04 2.80 12.68
CA MET A 71 -26.46 4.20 12.91
C MET A 71 -27.00 4.43 14.33
N THR A 72 -26.52 3.64 15.29
CA THR A 72 -26.86 3.82 16.71
C THR A 72 -26.29 5.14 17.19
N PRO A 73 -27.03 5.95 17.99
CA PRO A 73 -26.50 7.19 18.53
C PRO A 73 -25.32 6.91 19.47
N LEU A 74 -24.15 7.42 19.11
CA LEU A 74 -22.90 7.31 19.87
C LEU A 74 -22.54 8.66 20.52
N SER A 75 -21.89 8.64 21.69
CA SER A 75 -21.29 9.86 22.22
C SER A 75 -20.12 10.32 21.34
N PRO A 76 -19.71 11.61 21.37
CA PRO A 76 -18.62 12.11 20.54
C PRO A 76 -17.30 11.34 20.70
N ALA A 77 -16.98 10.91 21.93
CA ALA A 77 -15.78 10.12 22.19
C ALA A 77 -15.86 8.71 21.58
N GLN A 78 -17.02 8.05 21.71
CA GLN A 78 -17.24 6.73 21.12
C GLN A 78 -17.25 6.80 19.59
N ALA A 79 -17.82 7.86 19.01
CA ALA A 79 -17.83 8.07 17.57
C ALA A 79 -16.41 8.16 17.01
N ALA A 80 -15.52 8.93 17.64
CA ALA A 80 -14.13 9.04 17.19
C ALA A 80 -13.34 7.72 17.27
N GLU A 81 -13.56 6.92 18.31
CA GLU A 81 -12.97 5.58 18.43
C GLU A 81 -13.50 4.64 17.33
N GLN A 82 -14.81 4.66 17.12
CA GLN A 82 -15.49 3.85 16.10
C GLN A 82 -15.09 4.25 14.68
N ASP A 83 -14.88 5.54 14.40
CA ASP A 83 -14.37 6.04 13.12
C ASP A 83 -12.97 5.45 12.82
N ALA A 84 -12.09 5.44 13.82
CA ALA A 84 -10.75 4.87 13.68
C ALA A 84 -10.78 3.35 13.48
N MET A 85 -11.66 2.64 14.19
CA MET A 85 -11.85 1.21 14.02
C MET A 85 -12.46 0.85 12.66
N LEU A 86 -13.38 1.68 12.16
CA LEU A 86 -13.96 1.52 10.83
C LEU A 86 -12.91 1.75 9.74
N GLU A 87 -12.09 2.80 9.87
CA GLU A 87 -10.94 3.01 8.98
C GLU A 87 -10.02 1.78 8.98
N GLY A 88 -9.78 1.20 10.17
CA GLY A 88 -9.03 -0.04 10.35
C GLY A 88 -9.64 -1.23 9.61
N LEU A 89 -10.96 -1.45 9.76
CA LEU A 89 -11.69 -2.52 9.07
C LEU A 89 -11.59 -2.37 7.55
N LEU A 90 -11.86 -1.17 7.04
CA LEU A 90 -11.83 -0.90 5.59
C LEU A 90 -10.41 -1.06 5.02
N THR A 91 -9.40 -0.59 5.76
CA THR A 91 -7.99 -0.77 5.40
C THR A 91 -7.61 -2.25 5.38
N PHE A 92 -8.03 -3.00 6.40
CA PHE A 92 -7.80 -4.43 6.49
C PHE A 92 -8.44 -5.16 5.31
N LEU A 93 -9.71 -4.91 5.00
CA LEU A 93 -10.41 -5.53 3.88
C LEU A 93 -9.74 -5.19 2.54
N ALA A 94 -9.34 -3.93 2.35
CA ALA A 94 -8.62 -3.49 1.15
C ALA A 94 -7.29 -4.23 0.99
N ILE A 95 -6.50 -4.36 2.05
CA ILE A 95 -5.25 -5.13 2.06
C ILE A 95 -5.53 -6.62 1.81
N LEU A 96 -6.55 -7.18 2.46
CA LEU A 96 -6.92 -8.59 2.35
C LEU A 96 -7.24 -8.97 0.89
N VAL A 97 -7.99 -8.15 0.16
CA VAL A 97 -8.36 -8.46 -1.24
C VAL A 97 -7.25 -8.11 -2.24
N SER A 98 -6.39 -7.15 -1.91
CA SER A 98 -5.40 -6.59 -2.85
C SER A 98 -4.01 -7.22 -2.71
N SER A 99 -3.63 -7.66 -1.51
CA SER A 99 -2.29 -8.22 -1.25
C SER A 99 -2.04 -9.50 -2.06
N ARG A 100 -0.85 -9.63 -2.63
CA ARG A 100 -0.37 -10.84 -3.33
C ARG A 100 0.94 -11.39 -2.78
N THR A 101 1.38 -10.90 -1.62
CA THR A 101 2.67 -11.25 -0.99
C THR A 101 2.95 -12.74 -0.92
N ASN A 102 1.98 -13.53 -0.44
CA ASN A 102 2.05 -14.99 -0.34
C ASN A 102 0.99 -15.68 -1.21
N LEU A 103 0.32 -14.94 -2.09
CA LEU A 103 -0.82 -15.42 -2.88
C LEU A 103 -0.58 -15.17 -4.38
N GLY A 104 0.59 -15.59 -4.89
CA GLY A 104 0.87 -15.70 -6.32
C GLY A 104 2.02 -14.85 -6.87
N ASN A 105 2.56 -13.89 -6.12
CA ASN A 105 3.75 -13.17 -6.58
C ASN A 105 5.00 -14.04 -6.46
N ASP A 106 5.83 -14.04 -7.51
CA ASP A 106 7.16 -14.61 -7.44
C ASP A 106 8.12 -13.72 -6.62
N GLU A 107 9.30 -14.25 -6.29
CA GLU A 107 10.30 -13.55 -5.48
C GLU A 107 10.74 -12.22 -6.10
N LEU A 108 10.89 -12.16 -7.42
CA LEU A 108 11.37 -10.96 -8.12
C LEU A 108 10.32 -9.85 -8.09
N THR A 109 9.05 -10.21 -8.31
CA THR A 109 7.90 -9.32 -8.23
C THR A 109 7.71 -8.80 -6.81
N GLN A 110 7.92 -9.66 -5.80
CA GLN A 110 7.98 -9.23 -4.41
C GLN A 110 9.11 -8.23 -4.18
N SER A 111 10.34 -8.53 -4.62
CA SER A 111 11.45 -7.58 -4.47
C SER A 111 11.17 -6.24 -5.15
N ARG A 112 10.56 -6.21 -6.34
CA ARG A 112 10.13 -4.97 -7.01
C ARG A 112 9.16 -4.16 -6.17
N LEU A 113 8.16 -4.81 -5.58
CA LEU A 113 7.15 -4.17 -4.75
C LEU A 113 7.76 -3.58 -3.47
N GLU A 114 8.65 -4.32 -2.80
CA GLU A 114 9.30 -3.87 -1.56
C GLU A 114 10.26 -2.69 -1.83
N VAL A 115 11.15 -2.80 -2.83
CA VAL A 115 12.08 -1.71 -3.18
C VAL A 115 11.31 -0.46 -3.63
N SER A 116 10.25 -0.62 -4.43
CA SER A 116 9.39 0.50 -4.83
C SER A 116 8.75 1.19 -3.65
N THR A 117 8.28 0.40 -2.67
CA THR A 117 7.64 0.91 -1.45
C THR A 117 8.60 1.74 -0.61
N LEU A 118 9.83 1.23 -0.42
CA LEU A 118 10.86 1.94 0.35
C LEU A 118 11.30 3.25 -0.32
N LEU A 119 11.50 3.23 -1.65
CA LEU A 119 11.88 4.42 -2.43
C LEU A 119 10.73 5.44 -2.52
N ALA A 120 9.48 4.98 -2.57
CA ALA A 120 8.33 5.87 -2.57
C ALA A 120 8.20 6.63 -1.25
N ALA A 121 8.50 5.98 -0.11
CA ALA A 121 8.48 6.62 1.20
C ALA A 121 9.62 7.63 1.41
N GLY A 122 10.77 7.46 0.75
CA GLY A 122 11.92 8.34 0.94
C GLY A 122 13.13 7.97 0.09
N ASP A 123 13.99 8.97 -0.19
CA ASP A 123 15.32 8.70 -0.75
C ASP A 123 16.18 8.05 0.32
N LYS A 124 16.88 6.97 -0.01
CA LYS A 124 17.59 6.15 0.99
C LYS A 124 18.97 5.73 0.50
N THR A 125 19.88 5.47 1.43
CA THR A 125 21.17 4.86 1.11
C THR A 125 20.98 3.38 0.77
N HIS A 126 21.99 2.76 0.15
CA HIS A 126 21.99 1.32 -0.12
C HIS A 126 21.76 0.50 1.16
N SER A 127 22.50 0.82 2.22
CA SER A 127 22.43 0.12 3.51
C SER A 127 21.05 0.24 4.16
N GLN A 128 20.44 1.43 4.15
CA GLN A 128 19.09 1.63 4.68
C GLN A 128 18.05 0.84 3.90
N LEU A 129 18.16 0.78 2.57
CA LEU A 129 17.26 -0.02 1.76
C LEU A 129 17.41 -1.51 2.09
N LEU A 130 18.64 -2.00 2.16
CA LEU A 130 18.92 -3.40 2.45
C LEU A 130 18.43 -3.81 3.86
N GLU A 131 18.60 -2.95 4.86
CA GLU A 131 18.12 -3.19 6.24
C GLU A 131 16.59 -3.18 6.35
N LEU A 132 15.90 -2.38 5.53
CA LEU A 132 14.44 -2.28 5.55
C LEU A 132 13.73 -3.27 4.63
N MET A 133 14.46 -4.05 3.84
CA MET A 133 13.89 -5.13 3.04
C MET A 133 13.37 -6.25 3.97
N PRO A 134 12.16 -6.78 3.74
CA PRO A 134 11.68 -7.91 4.52
C PRO A 134 12.62 -9.11 4.44
N GLU A 135 13.03 -9.62 5.59
CA GLU A 135 14.00 -10.71 5.66
C GLU A 135 13.39 -11.98 5.04
N ARG A 136 14.06 -12.53 4.02
CA ARG A 136 13.72 -13.81 3.38
C ARG A 136 14.97 -14.66 3.33
N SER A 137 14.83 -15.96 3.58
CA SER A 137 15.97 -16.87 3.67
C SER A 137 16.72 -16.99 2.34
N GLY A 138 18.05 -16.97 2.40
CA GLY A 138 18.94 -17.36 1.30
C GLY A 138 19.48 -16.22 0.43
N ASN A 139 20.48 -16.55 -0.40
CA ASN A 139 21.24 -15.60 -1.22
C ASN A 139 20.43 -14.99 -2.38
N ALA A 140 19.29 -15.59 -2.74
CA ALA A 140 18.41 -15.07 -3.79
C ALA A 140 17.86 -13.69 -3.44
N HIS A 141 17.61 -13.44 -2.14
CA HIS A 141 17.11 -12.17 -1.64
C HIS A 141 18.04 -11.01 -1.99
N THR A 142 19.34 -11.13 -1.67
CA THR A 142 20.35 -10.10 -1.95
C THR A 142 20.56 -9.92 -3.46
N ARG A 143 20.58 -11.00 -4.24
CA ARG A 143 20.75 -10.91 -5.70
C ARG A 143 19.58 -10.19 -6.38
N ASN A 144 18.35 -10.52 -5.96
CA ASN A 144 17.15 -9.87 -6.48
C ASN A 144 17.13 -8.38 -6.08
N PHE A 145 17.50 -8.06 -4.85
CA PHE A 145 17.60 -6.69 -4.36
C PHE A 145 18.51 -5.83 -5.25
N GLU A 146 19.75 -6.24 -5.50
CA GLU A 146 20.69 -5.46 -6.33
C GLU A 146 20.16 -5.22 -7.75
N THR A 147 19.59 -6.27 -8.34
CA THR A 147 19.03 -6.23 -9.69
C THR A 147 17.87 -5.23 -9.76
N VAL A 148 16.94 -5.33 -8.82
CA VAL A 148 15.74 -4.49 -8.73
C VAL A 148 16.09 -3.06 -8.36
N LEU A 149 17.04 -2.84 -7.45
CA LEU A 149 17.47 -1.49 -7.07
C LEU A 149 18.01 -0.74 -8.28
N LYS A 150 18.85 -1.39 -9.09
CA LYS A 150 19.37 -0.80 -10.32
C LYS A 150 18.28 -0.51 -11.35
N GLU A 151 17.28 -1.39 -11.46
CA GLU A 151 16.12 -1.25 -12.34
C GLU A 151 15.27 -0.04 -11.95
N LEU A 152 14.95 0.11 -10.66
CA LEU A 152 13.91 1.02 -10.19
C LEU A 152 14.42 2.38 -9.68
N SER A 153 15.73 2.56 -9.55
CA SER A 153 16.28 3.78 -8.95
C SER A 153 17.41 4.41 -9.76
N THR A 154 17.67 5.69 -9.46
CA THR A 154 18.83 6.43 -9.94
C THR A 154 19.66 6.86 -8.74
N TYR A 155 20.97 6.63 -8.80
CA TYR A 155 21.89 7.05 -7.75
C TYR A 155 22.19 8.54 -7.87
N ARG A 156 21.88 9.30 -6.82
CA ARG A 156 22.25 10.70 -6.65
C ARG A 156 23.46 10.77 -5.74
N ALA A 157 24.61 11.09 -6.34
CA ALA A 157 25.85 11.31 -5.60
C ALA A 157 25.69 12.47 -4.60
N PRO A 158 26.42 12.45 -3.47
CA PRO A 158 26.38 13.55 -2.52
C PRO A 158 26.95 14.84 -3.17
N PRO A 159 26.49 16.03 -2.74
CA PRO A 159 27.00 17.29 -3.26
C PRO A 159 28.52 17.39 -3.08
N ARG A 160 29.24 17.74 -4.14
CA ARG A 160 30.70 17.96 -4.05
C ARG A 160 30.97 19.15 -3.12
N GLY A 161 31.75 18.92 -2.07
CA GLY A 161 32.15 19.96 -1.12
C GLY A 161 31.26 20.11 0.11
N SER A 162 30.36 19.16 0.39
CA SER A 162 29.70 19.12 1.70
C SER A 162 30.75 18.87 2.80
N GLU A 163 30.79 19.75 3.81
CA GLU A 163 31.61 19.55 5.01
C GLU A 163 31.12 18.34 5.84
N ASN A 164 29.88 17.92 5.61
CA ASN A 164 29.27 16.74 6.20
C ASN A 164 29.48 15.52 5.31
N LEU A 165 29.80 14.36 5.91
CA LEU A 165 29.90 13.05 5.24
C LEU A 165 28.52 12.56 4.76
N GLU A 166 27.92 13.25 3.81
CA GLU A 166 26.65 12.87 3.20
C GLU A 166 26.88 11.68 2.25
N GLN A 167 26.09 10.62 2.42
CA GLN A 167 26.12 9.46 1.54
C GLN A 167 25.23 9.71 0.32
N GLY A 168 25.59 9.12 -0.82
CA GLY A 168 24.72 9.18 -1.98
C GLY A 168 23.42 8.41 -1.76
N LEU A 169 22.35 8.91 -2.36
CA LEU A 169 20.99 8.44 -2.14
C LEU A 169 20.42 7.83 -3.41
N PHE A 170 19.61 6.79 -3.26
CA PHE A 170 18.82 6.22 -4.34
C PHE A 170 17.46 6.91 -4.42
N VAL A 171 17.10 7.36 -5.62
CA VAL A 171 15.88 8.10 -5.91
C VAL A 171 15.02 7.26 -6.86
N PRO A 172 13.69 7.15 -6.65
CA PRO A 172 12.82 6.38 -7.52
C PRO A 172 12.79 6.91 -8.96
N ARG A 173 12.81 6.00 -9.93
CA ARG A 173 12.54 6.32 -11.35
C ARG A 173 11.04 6.47 -11.60
N ALA A 174 10.69 7.06 -12.75
CA ALA A 174 9.32 7.14 -13.25
C ALA A 174 8.57 5.79 -13.19
N GLU A 175 9.26 4.70 -13.52
CA GLU A 175 8.70 3.34 -13.51
C GLU A 175 8.13 2.92 -12.15
N VAL A 176 8.73 3.37 -11.04
CA VAL A 176 8.20 3.12 -9.69
C VAL A 176 6.78 3.65 -9.59
N TRP A 177 6.57 4.93 -9.93
CA TRP A 177 5.26 5.58 -9.83
C TRP A 177 4.25 5.02 -10.82
N GLU A 178 4.70 4.67 -12.02
CA GLU A 178 3.82 4.24 -13.11
C GLU A 178 3.38 2.79 -12.98
N ARG A 179 4.22 1.88 -12.47
CA ARG A 179 3.96 0.44 -12.49
C ARG A 179 3.93 -0.24 -11.13
N HIS A 180 4.67 0.27 -10.15
CA HIS A 180 4.91 -0.47 -8.91
C HIS A 180 4.38 0.19 -7.65
N TYR A 181 4.15 1.50 -7.67
CA TYR A 181 3.63 2.23 -6.53
C TYR A 181 2.23 1.72 -6.18
N ASP A 182 2.09 1.28 -4.92
CA ASP A 182 0.83 0.82 -4.33
C ASP A 182 0.72 1.45 -2.92
N PRO A 183 -0.19 2.41 -2.72
CA PRO A 183 -0.35 3.07 -1.43
C PRO A 183 -0.82 2.10 -0.33
N LEU A 184 -1.58 1.04 -0.65
CA LEU A 184 -2.00 0.08 0.36
C LEU A 184 -0.81 -0.77 0.83
N HIS A 185 0.09 -1.11 -0.07
CA HIS A 185 1.32 -1.81 0.30
C HIS A 185 2.24 -0.91 1.14
N VAL A 186 2.37 0.37 0.77
CA VAL A 186 3.13 1.34 1.57
C VAL A 186 2.52 1.51 2.96
N LEU A 187 1.20 1.70 3.05
CA LEU A 187 0.49 1.85 4.31
C LEU A 187 0.69 0.62 5.21
N ARG A 188 0.65 -0.58 4.64
CA ARG A 188 0.88 -1.84 5.37
C ARG A 188 2.31 -1.97 5.91
N ARG A 189 3.30 -1.51 5.14
CA ARG A 189 4.72 -1.55 5.54
C ARG A 189 5.13 -0.37 6.43
N ALA A 190 4.31 0.68 6.51
CA ALA A 190 4.65 1.89 7.23
C ALA A 190 4.57 1.71 8.76
N VAL A 191 5.74 1.68 9.41
CA VAL A 191 5.87 1.78 10.87
C VAL A 191 5.36 3.14 11.37
N HIS A 192 5.59 4.19 10.58
CA HIS A 192 5.15 5.54 10.89
C HIS A 192 4.22 6.07 9.80
N ARG A 193 3.06 6.62 10.19
CA ARG A 193 2.10 7.24 9.24
C ARG A 193 2.74 8.31 8.35
N ARG A 194 3.80 8.99 8.81
CA ARG A 194 4.54 9.98 8.02
C ARG A 194 5.11 9.39 6.73
N ASP A 195 5.53 8.12 6.75
CA ASP A 195 6.17 7.47 5.61
C ASP A 195 5.12 7.22 4.50
N PHE A 196 3.91 6.83 4.89
CA PHE A 196 2.77 6.75 3.99
C PHE A 196 2.41 8.10 3.38
N HIS A 197 2.25 9.14 4.20
CA HIS A 197 1.94 10.49 3.71
C HIS A 197 3.03 11.03 2.77
N ALA A 198 4.30 10.87 3.13
CA ALA A 198 5.42 11.26 2.28
C ALA A 198 5.35 10.57 0.90
N SER A 199 4.97 9.29 0.86
CA SER A 199 4.81 8.57 -0.41
C SER A 199 3.69 9.15 -1.28
N MET A 200 2.56 9.53 -0.67
CA MET A 200 1.41 10.13 -1.34
C MET A 200 1.72 11.53 -1.88
N ASP A 201 2.45 12.33 -1.10
CA ASP A 201 2.89 13.67 -1.52
C ASP A 201 3.85 13.59 -2.70
N ARG A 202 4.81 12.66 -2.66
CA ARG A 202 5.77 12.43 -3.75
C ARG A 202 5.08 11.90 -5.01
N PHE A 203 4.11 11.00 -4.89
CA PHE A 203 3.29 10.56 -6.01
C PHE A 203 2.50 11.72 -6.63
N THR A 204 1.89 12.57 -5.79
CA THR A 204 1.16 13.76 -6.24
C THR A 204 2.08 14.74 -6.97
N ALA A 205 3.31 14.94 -6.49
CA ALA A 205 4.31 15.76 -7.16
C ALA A 205 4.68 15.19 -8.54
N TYR A 206 4.96 13.88 -8.62
CA TYR A 206 5.26 13.20 -9.88
C TYR A 206 4.14 13.39 -10.92
N VAL A 207 2.88 13.19 -10.51
CA VAL A 207 1.70 13.37 -11.36
C VAL A 207 1.63 14.79 -11.92
N ARG A 208 1.84 15.80 -11.07
CA ARG A 208 1.83 17.22 -11.49
C ARG A 208 2.94 17.54 -12.48
N GLU A 209 4.15 17.02 -12.24
CA GLU A 209 5.29 17.20 -13.14
C GLU A 209 5.04 16.56 -14.51
N LYS A 210 4.49 15.35 -14.52
CA LYS A 210 4.13 14.64 -15.76
C LYS A 210 3.07 15.40 -16.57
N GLN A 211 2.01 15.88 -15.93
CA GLN A 211 0.98 16.70 -16.59
C GLN A 211 1.53 18.01 -17.14
N LYS A 212 2.47 18.64 -16.44
CA LYS A 212 3.16 19.84 -16.92
C LYS A 212 4.02 19.56 -18.15
N ALA A 213 4.73 18.42 -18.17
CA ALA A 213 5.53 18.02 -19.33
C ALA A 213 4.65 17.73 -20.56
N GLU A 214 3.52 17.04 -20.38
CA GLU A 214 2.57 16.73 -21.45
C GLU A 214 1.87 17.98 -22.01
N SER A 215 1.49 18.94 -21.15
CA SER A 215 0.90 20.22 -21.58
C SER A 215 1.91 21.18 -22.19
N GLY A 216 3.16 21.19 -21.72
CA GLY A 216 4.24 22.01 -22.27
C GLY A 216 4.76 21.55 -23.64
N GLY A 217 4.53 20.29 -24.02
CA GLY A 217 4.89 19.74 -25.33
C GLY A 217 3.94 20.11 -26.47
N ALA A 218 2.75 20.63 -26.18
CA ALA A 218 1.74 21.00 -27.18
C ALA A 218 1.85 22.47 -27.67
N GLY A 219 2.89 23.20 -27.29
CA GLY A 219 3.02 24.65 -27.46
C GLY A 219 3.98 25.16 -28.54
N SER A 220 4.35 24.35 -29.54
CA SER A 220 5.18 24.81 -30.68
C SER A 220 4.65 24.32 -32.03
N GLY A 221 3.49 24.85 -32.43
CA GLY A 221 2.93 24.67 -33.77
C GLY A 221 1.87 25.73 -34.06
N THR A 222 2.24 26.73 -34.85
CA THR A 222 1.38 27.80 -35.34
C THR A 222 0.35 27.30 -36.37
N GLY A 223 -0.90 27.76 -36.25
CA GLY A 223 -1.77 28.01 -37.42
C GLY A 223 -3.11 27.28 -37.51
N GLY A 224 -4.19 27.95 -37.08
CA GLY A 224 -5.47 28.13 -37.80
C GLY A 224 -6.37 26.92 -38.09
N GLY A 225 -7.62 26.99 -37.61
CA GLY A 225 -8.76 26.28 -38.21
C GLY A 225 -9.79 25.77 -37.21
N ALA A 226 -10.93 26.45 -37.12
CA ALA A 226 -12.12 25.94 -36.45
C ALA A 226 -12.79 24.86 -37.30
N ALA A 227 -13.04 23.67 -36.73
CA ALA A 227 -14.10 22.76 -37.17
C ALA A 227 -14.44 21.76 -36.06
N SER A 228 -15.74 21.66 -35.79
CA SER A 228 -16.41 20.67 -34.95
C SER A 228 -16.18 19.24 -35.44
N GLY A 229 -15.88 18.31 -34.53
CA GLY A 229 -15.86 16.88 -34.79
C GLY A 229 -15.71 16.09 -33.51
N SER A 230 -16.76 15.36 -33.13
CA SER A 230 -16.76 14.41 -32.02
C SER A 230 -15.75 13.29 -32.27
N ALA A 231 -14.72 13.21 -31.43
CA ALA A 231 -13.86 12.03 -31.34
C ALA A 231 -13.62 11.71 -29.87
N SER A 232 -14.05 10.52 -29.48
CA SER A 232 -13.85 9.88 -28.19
C SER A 232 -12.36 9.71 -27.89
N GLY A 233 -11.78 10.69 -27.18
CA GLY A 233 -10.45 10.62 -26.60
C GLY A 233 -10.56 10.62 -25.08
N ALA A 234 -10.60 9.44 -24.47
CA ALA A 234 -10.51 9.30 -23.02
C ALA A 234 -9.05 9.55 -22.58
N ALA A 235 -8.71 10.78 -22.24
CA ALA A 235 -7.46 11.09 -21.55
C ALA A 235 -7.63 12.29 -20.61
N SER A 236 -7.00 12.16 -19.44
CA SER A 236 -6.73 13.19 -18.42
C SER A 236 -7.89 13.55 -17.49
N GLY A 237 -7.85 13.07 -16.25
CA GLY A 237 -8.78 13.58 -15.22
C GLY A 237 -8.62 13.09 -13.79
N THR A 238 -8.12 11.89 -13.51
CA THR A 238 -8.08 11.42 -12.10
C THR A 238 -6.93 10.45 -11.84
N LEU A 239 -5.76 11.00 -11.52
CA LEU A 239 -4.62 10.25 -10.94
C LEU A 239 -4.75 10.21 -9.40
N TRP A 240 -5.94 9.86 -8.93
CA TRP A 240 -6.20 9.48 -7.53
C TRP A 240 -5.89 7.98 -7.41
N PRO A 241 -5.20 7.53 -6.35
CA PRO A 241 -4.02 6.67 -6.47
C PRO A 241 -4.24 5.43 -7.34
N PRO A 242 -3.17 4.86 -7.96
CA PRO A 242 -3.26 3.71 -8.84
C PRO A 242 -3.55 2.45 -8.03
N LEU A 243 -4.73 2.38 -7.40
CA LEU A 243 -5.30 1.19 -6.82
C LEU A 243 -5.52 0.24 -7.99
N ARG A 244 -4.47 -0.53 -8.27
CA ARG A 244 -4.48 -1.52 -9.33
C ARG A 244 -5.28 -2.71 -8.80
N PRO A 245 -6.31 -3.16 -9.53
CA PRO A 245 -6.96 -4.41 -9.19
C PRO A 245 -5.91 -5.51 -9.09
N ALA A 246 -5.85 -6.18 -7.96
CA ALA A 246 -4.89 -7.24 -7.78
C ALA A 246 -5.19 -8.39 -8.76
N LEU A 247 -4.13 -8.96 -9.33
CA LEU A 247 -4.22 -10.07 -10.29
C LEU A 247 -4.98 -11.26 -9.68
N PRO A 248 -5.65 -12.10 -10.49
CA PRO A 248 -6.28 -13.30 -9.96
C PRO A 248 -5.25 -14.20 -9.27
N PRO A 249 -5.56 -14.72 -8.07
CA PRO A 249 -4.66 -15.65 -7.38
C PRO A 249 -4.60 -17.00 -8.12
N PRO A 250 -3.63 -17.87 -7.79
CA PRO A 250 -3.57 -19.22 -8.34
C PRO A 250 -4.87 -19.99 -8.07
N ALA A 251 -5.36 -20.74 -9.05
CA ALA A 251 -6.68 -21.39 -8.99
C ALA A 251 -6.87 -22.30 -7.76
N ALA A 252 -5.81 -22.93 -7.27
CA ALA A 252 -5.85 -23.84 -6.13
C ALA A 252 -6.11 -23.15 -4.78
N ALA A 253 -5.82 -21.86 -4.64
CA ALA A 253 -5.93 -21.13 -3.37
C ALA A 253 -7.31 -20.46 -3.15
N GLY A 254 -8.18 -20.48 -4.18
CA GLY A 254 -9.42 -19.71 -4.20
C GLY A 254 -9.18 -18.19 -4.35
N ASP A 255 -10.26 -17.42 -4.46
CA ASP A 255 -10.18 -15.96 -4.68
C ASP A 255 -10.80 -15.16 -3.53
N PRO A 256 -9.98 -14.50 -2.67
CA PRO A 256 -10.50 -13.71 -1.56
C PRO A 256 -11.30 -12.48 -2.03
N ARG A 257 -11.16 -12.06 -3.29
CA ARG A 257 -11.96 -10.94 -3.85
C ARG A 257 -13.44 -11.26 -3.92
N ARG A 258 -13.83 -12.54 -3.79
CA ARG A 258 -15.24 -12.95 -3.73
C ARG A 258 -15.99 -12.30 -2.56
N ILE A 259 -15.30 -11.86 -1.50
CA ILE A 259 -15.96 -11.13 -0.41
C ILE A 259 -16.60 -9.82 -0.88
N CYS A 260 -16.05 -9.18 -1.92
CA CYS A 260 -16.61 -7.98 -2.53
C CYS A 260 -17.93 -8.24 -3.30
N LEU A 261 -18.32 -9.50 -3.46
CA LEU A 261 -19.60 -9.91 -4.05
C LEU A 261 -20.68 -10.17 -2.99
N SER A 262 -20.37 -10.01 -1.69
CA SER A 262 -21.34 -10.05 -0.61
C SER A 262 -22.56 -9.16 -0.90
N GLY A 263 -23.74 -9.63 -0.47
CA GLY A 263 -25.00 -8.91 -0.68
C GLY A 263 -25.60 -9.01 -2.10
N LYS A 264 -24.93 -9.67 -3.07
CA LYS A 264 -25.49 -9.89 -4.42
C LYS A 264 -26.48 -11.04 -4.53
N THR A 265 -26.72 -11.79 -3.44
CA THR A 265 -27.52 -13.03 -3.44
C THR A 265 -29.00 -12.87 -3.03
N LEU A 266 -29.54 -11.65 -2.89
CA LEU A 266 -30.93 -11.45 -2.44
C LEU A 266 -31.96 -11.13 -3.53
N TYR A 267 -31.62 -11.23 -4.81
CA TYR A 267 -32.59 -11.17 -5.90
C TYR A 267 -32.24 -12.20 -6.98
N GLY A 268 -32.79 -13.41 -6.83
CA GLY A 268 -32.74 -14.50 -7.81
C GLY A 268 -33.90 -15.44 -7.58
#